data_AF-A0A2S4WH65-F1
#
_entry.id   AF-A0A2S4WH65-F1
#
_cell.length_a   1.000
_cell.length_b   1.000
_cell.length_c   1.000
_cell.angle_alpha   90.00
_cell.angle_beta   90.00
_cell.angle_gamma   90.00
#
_symmetry.space_group_name_H-M   'P 1'
#
loop_
_entity.id
_entity.type
_entity.pdbx_description
1 polymer ?
#
loop_
_entity_poly.entity_id
_entity_poly.type
_entity_poly.pdbx_seq_one_letter_code
_entity_poly.pdbx_strand_id
1 'polypeptide(L)' 'SLVLIPKRYITAFFCNENAKIVSNRRLWGAGIGWRSTQEVLHGIKGLVCKTTNGKSRWKDYILSEARIFIFTIAQLSVF' A
#
# COMPACT_ATOMS: atom_id res chain seq x y z
N SER A 1 -8.71 -21.80 -15.53
CA SER A 1 -8.64 -20.34 -15.30
C SER A 1 -8.66 -20.08 -13.80
N LEU A 2 -7.56 -19.62 -13.22
CA LEU A 2 -7.57 -19.21 -11.81
C LEU A 2 -8.51 -18.01 -11.70
N VAL A 3 -9.67 -18.21 -11.09
CA VAL A 3 -10.49 -17.10 -10.59
C VAL A 3 -9.62 -16.41 -9.53
N LEU A 4 -8.81 -15.46 -9.99
CA LEU A 4 -7.97 -14.63 -9.15
C LEU A 4 -8.93 -13.78 -8.33
N ILE A 5 -9.26 -14.24 -7.13
CA ILE A 5 -9.79 -13.34 -6.11
C ILE A 5 -8.72 -12.25 -5.99
N PRO A 6 -9.02 -10.97 -6.31
CA PRO A 6 -8.00 -9.93 -6.42
C PRO A 6 -7.12 -9.85 -5.16
N LYS A 7 -7.72 -10.12 -4.00
CA LYS A 7 -7.02 -10.25 -2.72
C LYS A 7 -5.98 -11.38 -2.73
N ARG A 8 -6.33 -12.58 -3.18
CA ARG A 8 -5.38 -13.72 -3.28
C ARG A 8 -4.26 -13.45 -4.26
N TYR A 9 -4.54 -12.77 -5.38
CA TYR A 9 -3.49 -12.39 -6.32
C TYR A 9 -2.48 -11.44 -5.69
N ILE A 10 -2.97 -10.37 -5.07
CA ILE A 10 -2.13 -9.36 -4.43
C ILE A 10 -1.31 -10.00 -3.31
N THR A 11 -1.93 -10.85 -2.47
CA THR A 11 -1.21 -11.60 -1.43
C THR A 11 -0.15 -12.52 -2.02
N ALA A 12 -0.48 -13.30 -3.05
CA ALA A 12 0.48 -14.18 -3.71
C ALA A 12 1.63 -13.39 -4.34
N PHE A 13 1.35 -12.23 -4.95
CA PHE A 13 2.36 -11.33 -5.48
C PHE A 13 3.28 -10.79 -4.38
N PHE A 14 2.76 -10.43 -3.21
CA PHE A 14 3.58 -9.95 -2.09
C PHE A 14 4.45 -11.03 -1.46
N CYS A 15 3.93 -12.26 -1.33
CA CYS A 15 4.64 -13.38 -0.72
C CYS A 15 5.54 -14.17 -1.69
N ASN A 16 5.54 -13.84 -2.99
CA ASN A 16 6.30 -14.60 -3.98
C ASN A 16 7.82 -14.41 -3.82
N GLU A 17 8.59 -15.50 -3.80
CA GLU A 17 10.06 -15.46 -3.65
C GLU A 17 10.83 -15.50 -4.97
N ASN A 18 10.14 -15.62 -6.12
CA ASN A 18 10.78 -15.60 -7.43
C ASN A 18 11.61 -14.32 -7.61
N ALA A 19 12.89 -14.48 -7.95
CA ALA A 19 13.85 -13.39 -8.04
C ALA A 19 13.38 -12.21 -8.92
N LYS A 20 12.70 -12.50 -10.03
CA LYS A 20 12.17 -11.47 -10.94
C LYS A 20 11.04 -10.66 -10.28
N ILE A 21 10.15 -11.34 -9.56
CA ILE A 21 9.04 -10.70 -8.84
C ILE A 21 9.58 -9.89 -7.65
N VAL A 22 10.57 -10.42 -6.93
CA VAL A 22 11.28 -9.69 -5.86
C VAL A 22 11.91 -8.41 -6.40
N SER A 23 12.63 -8.48 -7.52
CA SER A 23 13.22 -7.30 -8.17
C SER A 23 12.14 -6.27 -8.56
N ASN A 24 11.03 -6.71 -9.14
CA ASN A 24 9.93 -5.80 -9.50
C ASN A 24 9.29 -5.14 -8.28
N ARG A 25 9.14 -5.85 -7.15
CA ARG A 25 8.63 -5.24 -5.90
C ARG A 25 9.58 -4.18 -5.36
N ARG A 26 10.90 -4.37 -5.47
CA ARG A 26 11.89 -3.37 -5.04
C ARG A 26 11.78 -2.08 -5.85
N LEU A 27 11.46 -2.18 -7.14
CA LEU A 27 11.25 -1.02 -8.00
C LEU A 27 10.02 -0.19 -7.64
N TRP A 28 9.07 -0.73 -6.86
CA TRP A 28 7.92 0.04 -6.37
C TRP A 28 8.38 1.20 -5.46
N GLY A 29 9.39 0.98 -4.61
CA GLY A 29 9.93 2.02 -3.73
C GLY A 29 11.04 2.87 -4.37
N ALA A 30 11.48 2.54 -5.58
CA ALA A 30 12.59 3.24 -6.23
C ALA A 30 12.08 4.43 -7.06
N GLY A 31 12.93 5.46 -7.23
CA GLY A 31 12.66 6.58 -8.16
C GLY A 31 12.68 6.18 -9.64
N ILE A 32 12.88 4.89 -9.93
CA ILE A 32 12.85 4.27 -11.25
C ILE A 32 11.86 3.10 -11.20
N GLY A 33 10.92 3.03 -12.15
CA GLY A 33 9.88 1.99 -12.13
C GLY A 33 8.51 2.50 -12.55
N TRP A 34 7.46 2.10 -11.84
CA TRP A 34 6.08 2.42 -12.19
C TRP A 34 5.85 3.94 -12.18
N ARG A 35 5.10 4.46 -13.16
CA ARG A 35 4.92 5.91 -13.41
C ARG A 35 4.51 6.71 -12.17
N SER A 36 3.72 6.14 -11.26
CA SER A 36 3.68 6.59 -9.88
C SER A 36 3.11 5.52 -8.94
N THR A 37 3.79 5.29 -7.82
CA THR A 37 3.22 4.56 -6.67
C THR A 37 1.88 5.15 -6.23
N GLN A 38 1.71 6.45 -6.42
CA GLN A 38 0.51 7.20 -6.09
C GLN A 38 -0.72 6.78 -6.92
N GLU A 39 -0.58 6.50 -8.22
CA GLU A 39 -1.68 5.99 -9.06
C GLU A 39 -2.21 4.64 -8.55
N VAL A 40 -1.33 3.75 -8.09
CA VAL A 40 -1.73 2.47 -7.51
C VAL A 40 -2.51 2.67 -6.21
N LEU A 41 -2.03 3.57 -5.34
CA LEU A 41 -2.72 3.91 -4.10
C LEU A 41 -4.09 4.56 -4.36
N HIS A 42 -4.20 5.43 -5.37
CA HIS A 42 -5.48 6.00 -5.79
C HIS A 42 -6.45 4.93 -6.29
N GLY A 43 -5.98 3.97 -7.09
CA GLY A 43 -6.79 2.84 -7.55
C GLY A 43 -7.33 1.99 -6.38
N ILE A 44 -6.46 1.67 -5.40
CA ILE A 44 -6.86 0.93 -4.20
C ILE A 44 -7.90 1.71 -3.40
N LYS A 45 -7.66 3.01 -3.14
CA LYS A 45 -8.60 3.88 -2.43
C LYS A 45 -9.96 3.90 -3.14
N GLY A 46 -9.97 4.06 -4.46
CA GLY A 46 -11.20 4.08 -5.26
C GLY A 46 -12.02 2.80 -5.14
N LEU A 47 -11.37 1.63 -5.03
CA LEU A 47 -12.02 0.35 -4.82
C LEU A 47 -12.54 0.16 -3.38
N VAL A 48 -11.69 0.45 -2.38
CA VAL A 48 -12.03 0.27 -0.96
C VAL A 48 -13.17 1.20 -0.54
N CYS A 49 -13.15 2.44 -1.01
CA CYS A 49 -14.11 3.47 -0.63
C CYS A 49 -15.47 3.38 -1.36
N LYS A 50 -15.75 2.29 -2.10
CA LYS A 50 -17.07 2.07 -2.72
C LYS A 50 -18.19 1.83 -1.71
N THR A 51 -17.85 1.40 -0.49
CA THR A 51 -18.82 1.13 0.58
C THR A 51 -18.55 2.01 1.80
N THR A 52 -19.56 2.28 2.61
CA THR A 52 -19.43 3.05 3.86
C THR A 52 -18.44 2.39 4.82
N ASN A 53 -18.53 1.07 5.00
CA ASN A 53 -17.61 0.31 5.84
C ASN A 53 -16.17 0.37 5.31
N GLY A 54 -15.99 0.29 3.99
CA GLY A 54 -14.68 0.42 3.36
C GLY A 54 -14.07 1.81 3.55
N LYS A 55 -14.87 2.88 3.41
CA LYS A 55 -14.45 4.26 3.70
C LYS A 55 -13.97 4.42 5.14
N SER A 56 -14.71 3.87 6.11
CA SER A 56 -14.30 3.92 7.53
C SER A 56 -12.95 3.25 7.74
N ARG A 57 -12.80 2.01 7.27
CA ARG A 57 -11.54 1.25 7.41
C ARG A 57 -10.36 1.94 6.73
N TRP A 58 -10.58 2.54 5.56
CA TRP A 58 -9.55 3.34 4.88
C TRP A 58 -9.14 4.56 5.72
N LYS A 59 -10.11 5.29 6.27
CA LYS A 59 -9.86 6.46 7.12
C LYS A 59 -9.05 6.07 8.37
N ASP A 60 -9.44 4.98 9.04
CA ASP A 60 -8.77 4.50 10.24
C ASP A 60 -7.31 4.09 9.94
N TYR A 61 -7.09 3.42 8.81
CA TYR A 61 -5.74 3.07 8.34
C TYR A 61 -4.88 4.29 8.03
N ILE A 62 -5.38 5.26 7.24
CA ILE A 62 -4.60 6.47 6.94
C ILE A 62 -4.30 7.27 8.22
N LEU A 63 -5.24 7.30 9.16
CA LEU A 63 -5.02 7.97 10.45
C LEU A 63 -3.95 7.25 11.29
N SER A 64 -3.89 5.91 11.28
CA SER A 64 -2.82 5.18 11.97
C SER A 64 -1.46 5.44 11.34
N GLU A 65 -1.35 5.43 10.01
CA GLU A 65 -0.10 5.74 9.31
C GLU A 65 0.36 7.17 9.59
N ALA A 66 -0.55 8.15 9.52
CA ALA A 66 -0.22 9.55 9.79
C ALA A 66 0.26 9.78 11.23
N ARG A 67 -0.32 9.08 12.21
CA ARG A 67 0.13 9.15 13.60
C ARG A 67 1.57 8.69 13.77
N ILE A 68 1.99 7.63 13.08
CA ILE A 68 3.39 7.15 13.14
C ILE A 68 4.34 8.29 12.81
N PHE A 69 4.10 9.01 11.71
CA PHE A 69 4.94 10.15 11.31
C PHE A 69 4.95 11.28 12.35
N ILE A 70 3.78 11.63 12.92
CA ILE A 70 3.68 12.68 13.94
C ILE A 70 4.46 12.29 15.20
N PHE A 71 4.33 11.05 15.67
CA PHE A 71 5.07 10.56 16.84
C PHE A 71 6.58 10.54 16.59
N THR A 72 7.03 10.10 15.40
CA THR A 72 8.45 10.12 15.05
C THR A 72 9.01 11.55 15.03
N ILE A 73 8.28 12.53 14.47
CA ILE A 73 8.71 13.93 14.47
C ILE A 73 8.73 14.49 15.89
N ALA A 74 7.69 14.23 16.70
CA ALA A 74 7.59 14.72 18.07
C ALA A 74 8.71 14.19 18.98
N GLN A 75 9.21 12.96 18.76
CA GLN A 75 10.37 12.44 19.49
C GLN A 75 11.69 13.10 19.05
N LEU A 76 11.79 13.52 17.78
CA LEU A 76 12.99 14.18 17.25
C LEU A 76 13.06 15.67 17.62
N SER A 77 11.92 16.33 17.85
CA SER A 77 11.86 17.75 18.26
C SER A 77 11.92 17.97 19.77
N VAL A 78 12.12 16.89 20.56
CA VAL A 78 12.41 16.93 22.00
C VAL A 78 13.94 16.82 22.27
N PHE A 79 14.76 16.78 21.23
CA PHE A 79 16.22 16.91 21.29
C PHE A 79 16.70 18.22 20.66
#